data_AF-A0A518GQR4-F1
#
_entry.id   AF-A0A518GQR4-F1
#
_cell.length_a   1.000
_cell.length_b   1.000
_cell.length_c   1.000
_cell.angle_alpha   90.00
_cell.angle_beta   90.00
_cell.angle_gamma   90.00
#
_symmetry.space_group_name_H-M   'P 1'
#
loop_
_entity.id
_entity.type
_entity.pdbx_description
1 polymer ?
#
loop_
_entity_poly.entity_id
_entity_poly.type
_entity_poly.pdbx_seq_one_letter_code
_entity_poly.pdbx_strand_id
1 'polypeptide(L)' 'MPRTERDRELAKRRQRKAKIKKLEKKYAAATSAADKELIVAKVRRMSPMLNFVARVEGTEAK' A
#
# COMPACT_ATOMS: atom_id res chain seq x y z
N MET A 1 -11.80 -20.21 19.08
CA MET A 1 -12.96 -19.80 18.24
C MET A 1 -12.52 -19.71 16.79
N PRO A 2 -13.19 -20.43 15.86
CA PRO A 2 -12.93 -20.26 14.44
C PRO A 2 -13.25 -18.83 14.03
N ARG A 3 -12.34 -18.17 13.31
CA ARG A 3 -12.58 -16.83 12.78
C ARG A 3 -13.73 -16.86 11.79
N THR A 4 -14.74 -16.03 12.02
CA THR A 4 -15.83 -15.79 11.06
C THR A 4 -15.24 -15.28 9.74
N GLU A 5 -15.98 -15.41 8.64
CA GLU A 5 -15.52 -14.91 7.33
C GLU A 5 -15.23 -13.40 7.37
N ARG A 6 -16.06 -12.65 8.09
CA ARG A 6 -15.89 -11.21 8.35
C ARG A 6 -14.55 -10.92 9.03
N ASP A 7 -14.18 -11.70 10.05
CA ASP A 7 -12.90 -11.51 10.75
C ASP A 7 -11.70 -11.77 9.83
N ARG A 8 -11.80 -12.77 8.95
CA ARG A 8 -10.76 -13.07 7.96
C ARG A 8 -10.62 -11.93 6.95
N GLU A 9 -11.73 -11.37 6.51
CA GLU A 9 -11.73 -10.23 5.60
C GLU A 9 -11.11 -9.00 6.26
N LEU A 10 -11.51 -8.66 7.49
CA LEU A 10 -10.94 -7.56 8.26
C LEU A 10 -9.44 -7.75 8.47
N ALA A 11 -8.99 -8.96 8.79
CA ALA A 11 -7.57 -9.28 8.91
C ALA A 11 -6.82 -9.04 7.59
N LYS A 12 -7.36 -9.50 6.45
CA LYS A 12 -6.78 -9.26 5.11
C LYS A 12 -6.70 -7.76 4.79
N ARG A 13 -7.76 -7.00 5.07
CA ARG A 13 -7.80 -5.53 4.89
C ARG A 13 -6.73 -4.85 5.74
N ARG A 14 -6.62 -5.18 7.03
CA ARG A 14 -5.61 -4.63 7.94
C ARG A 14 -4.19 -4.96 7.49
N GLN A 15 -3.95 -6.20 7.08
CA GLN A 15 -2.64 -6.63 6.57
C GLN A 15 -2.27 -5.88 5.29
N ARG A 16 -3.22 -5.67 4.36
CA ARG A 16 -3.00 -4.87 3.16
C ARG A 16 -2.61 -3.44 3.51
N LYS A 17 -3.35 -2.79 4.42
CA LYS A 17 -3.05 -1.42 4.91
C LYS A 17 -1.64 -1.34 5.51
N ALA A 18 -1.25 -2.32 6.33
CA ALA A 18 0.08 -2.37 6.93
C ALA A 18 1.19 -2.55 5.87
N LYS A 19 0.97 -3.38 4.85
CA LYS A 19 1.91 -3.57 3.73
C LYS A 19 2.07 -2.28 2.92
N ILE A 20 0.98 -1.60 2.60
CA ILE A 20 1.02 -0.31 1.88
C ILE A 20 1.82 0.71 2.68
N LYS A 21 1.56 0.87 3.99
CA LYS A 21 2.33 1.78 4.85
C LYS A 21 3.83 1.48 4.89
N LYS A 22 4.22 0.20 4.81
CA LYS A 22 5.64 -0.18 4.69
C LYS A 22 6.23 0.23 3.33
N LEU A 23 5.45 0.13 2.26
CA LEU A 23 5.87 0.54 0.92
C LEU A 23 5.96 2.06 0.79
N GLU A 24 5.08 2.83 1.46
CA GLU A 24 5.19 4.30 1.56
C GLU A 24 6.57 4.69 2.13
N LYS A 25 6.97 4.09 3.25
CA LYS A 25 8.29 4.34 3.86
C LYS A 25 9.45 3.96 2.93
N LYS A 26 9.34 2.83 2.23
CA LYS A 26 10.37 2.40 1.28
C LYS A 26 10.46 3.32 0.07
N TYR A 27 9.33 3.82 -0.43
CA TYR A 27 9.30 4.77 -1.54
C TYR A 27 9.95 6.10 -1.15
N ALA A 28 9.66 6.59 0.06
CA ALA A 28 10.27 7.81 0.59
C ALA A 28 11.79 7.68 0.80
N ALA A 29 12.27 6.49 1.19
CA ALA A 29 13.69 6.20 1.39
C ALA A 29 14.44 5.81 0.10
N ALA A 30 13.73 5.48 -0.99
CA ALA A 30 14.36 5.07 -2.23
C ALA A 30 14.97 6.27 -2.97
N THR A 31 16.25 6.16 -3.30
CA THR A 31 16.98 7.15 -4.11
C THR A 31 16.91 6.86 -5.61
N SER A 32 16.82 5.58 -5.98
CA SER A 32 16.73 5.15 -7.38
C SER A 32 15.31 5.25 -7.94
N ALA A 33 15.19 5.76 -9.17
CA ALA A 33 13.92 5.82 -9.89
C ALA A 33 13.35 4.42 -10.17
N ALA A 34 14.20 3.44 -10.49
CA ALA A 34 13.79 2.06 -10.75
C ALA A 34 13.13 1.41 -9.50
N ASP A 35 13.68 1.67 -8.32
CA ASP A 35 13.13 1.14 -7.06
C ASP A 35 11.76 1.74 -6.75
N LYS A 36 11.57 3.04 -7.03
CA LYS A 36 10.29 3.72 -6.89
C LYS A 36 9.22 3.10 -7.79
N GLU A 37 9.55 2.82 -9.06
CA GLU A 37 8.64 2.16 -10.00
C GLU A 37 8.25 0.75 -9.57
N LEU A 38 9.21 -0.05 -9.10
CA LEU A 38 8.95 -1.40 -8.58
C LEU A 38 8.00 -1.37 -7.37
N ILE A 39 8.16 -0.38 -6.49
CA ILE A 39 7.28 -0.18 -5.34
C ILE A 39 5.87 0.21 -5.80
N VAL A 40 5.75 1.15 -6.73
CA VAL A 40 4.45 1.58 -7.28
C VAL A 40 3.74 0.41 -7.97
N ALA A 41 4.44 -0.37 -8.80
CA ALA A 41 3.90 -1.56 -9.45
C ALA A 41 3.39 -2.59 -8.43
N LYS A 42 4.14 -2.79 -7.35
CA LYS A 42 3.73 -3.68 -6.24
C LYS A 42 2.48 -3.18 -5.54
N VAL A 43 2.33 -1.88 -5.32
CA VAL A 43 1.12 -1.30 -4.72
C VAL A 43 -0.07 -1.44 -5.66
N ARG A 44 0.09 -1.14 -6.95
CA ARG A 44 -0.98 -1.31 -7.97
C ARG A 44 -1.52 -2.73 -8.02
N ARG A 45 -0.66 -3.75 -7.91
CA ARG A 45 -1.11 -5.17 -7.84
C ARG A 45 -1.92 -5.48 -6.57
N MET A 46 -1.57 -4.87 -5.43
CA MET A 46 -2.29 -5.11 -4.16
C MET A 46 -3.58 -4.31 -4.03
N SER A 47 -3.62 -3.10 -4.60
CA SER A 47 -4.72 -2.16 -4.52
C SER A 47 -4.78 -1.34 -5.81
N PRO A 48 -5.42 -1.86 -6.87
CA PRO A 48 -5.44 -1.22 -8.19
C PRO A 48 -6.02 0.20 -8.19
N MET A 49 -6.99 0.46 -7.31
CA MET A 49 -7.68 1.75 -7.21
C MET A 49 -6.94 2.78 -6.34
N LEU A 50 -5.81 2.44 -5.73
CA LEU A 50 -5.07 3.37 -4.88
C LEU A 50 -4.11 4.21 -5.72
N ASN A 51 -4.31 5.54 -5.74
CA ASN A 51 -3.36 6.49 -6.31
C ASN A 51 -2.15 6.70 -5.37
N PHE A 52 -1.29 5.68 -5.32
CA PHE A 52 -0.19 5.61 -4.38
C PHE A 52 0.83 6.76 -4.51
N VAL A 53 1.10 7.22 -5.72
CA VAL A 53 2.05 8.33 -5.95
C VAL A 53 1.53 9.63 -5.35
N ALA A 54 0.28 10.01 -5.69
CA ALA A 54 -0.39 11.19 -5.15
C ALA A 54 -0.47 11.17 -3.60
N ARG A 55 -0.71 9.98 -3.04
CA ARG A 55 -0.77 9.76 -1.60
C ARG A 55 0.57 10.00 -0.89
N VAL A 56 1.68 9.57 -1.47
CA VAL A 56 3.01 9.74 -0.87
C VAL A 56 3.54 11.16 -1.07
N GLU A 57 3.22 11.78 -2.22
CA GLU A 57 3.60 13.16 -2.54
C GLU A 57 2.72 14.21 -1.87
N GLY A 58 1.69 13.78 -1.13
CA GLY A 58 0.81 14.66 -0.36
C GLY A 58 -0.16 15.47 -1.21
N THR A 59 -0.36 15.09 -2.48
CA THR A 59 -1.29 15.75 -3.41
C THR A 59 -2.70 15.17 -3.35
N GLU A 60 -2.96 14.17 -2.50
CA GLU A 60 -4.33 13.76 -2.16
C GLU A 60 -4.97 14.89 -1.34
N ALA A 61 -5.86 15.67 -1.98
CA ALA A 61 -6.74 16.62 -1.31
C ALA A 61 -7.41 15.94 -0.12
N LYS A 62 -7.31 16.59 1.05
CA LYS A 62 -7.87 16.13 2.33
C LYS A 62 -9.32 15.69 2.23
#